data_AF-A0A8J3V0S8-F1
#
_entry.id   AF-A0A8J3V0S8-F1
#
_cell.length_a   1.000
_cell.length_b   1.000
_cell.length_c   1.000
_cell.angle_alpha   90.00
_cell.angle_beta   90.00
_cell.angle_gamma   90.00
#
_symmetry.space_group_name_H-M   'P 1'
#
loop_
_entity.id
_entity.type
_entity.pdbx_description
1 polymer ?
#
loop_
_entity_poly.entity_id
_entity_poly.type
_entity_poly.pdbx_seq_one_letter_code
_entity_poly.pdbx_strand_id
1 'polypeptide(L)'
;MHLAVLAAWTVSALAGVPLMVRWLADGGARRRVAKVTRFPGMLIVGHPALAVAGLGLWIGFILTQEDRYAWGALAVITTAALLGFAMLTRWLGGGRHARGASRGRPLTAILLHATTGLSTFVLIMLIATTIR
;
A
#
# COMPACT_ATOMS: atom_id res chain seq x y z
N MET A 1 2.66 10.37 19.46
CA MET A 1 2.75 10.20 17.98
C MET A 1 2.51 8.76 17.53
N HIS A 2 2.85 7.74 18.33
CA HIS A 2 2.73 6.32 17.90
C HIS A 2 1.32 5.85 17.54
N LEU A 3 0.30 6.28 18.28
CA LEU A 3 -1.10 5.97 17.97
C LEU A 3 -1.60 6.66 16.70
N ALA A 4 -1.05 7.83 16.36
CA ALA A 4 -1.39 8.52 15.12
C ALA A 4 -0.87 7.75 13.90
N VAL A 5 0.30 7.12 13.99
CA VAL A 5 0.79 6.18 12.96
C VAL A 5 -0.16 5.01 12.83
N LEU A 6 -0.57 4.41 13.95
CA LEU A 6 -1.48 3.26 13.93
C LEU A 6 -2.82 3.61 13.28
N ALA A 7 -3.39 4.76 13.63
CA ALA A 7 -4.63 5.25 13.05
C ALA A 7 -4.48 5.54 11.54
N ALA A 8 -3.45 6.29 11.15
CA ALA A 8 -3.19 6.62 9.75
C ALA A 8 -2.97 5.36 8.89
N TRP A 9 -2.21 4.40 9.41
CA TRP A 9 -1.95 3.12 8.73
C TRP A 9 -3.25 2.33 8.57
N THR A 10 -4.09 2.28 9.61
CA THR A 10 -5.37 1.58 9.56
C THR A 10 -6.30 2.20 8.51
N VAL A 11 -6.41 3.54 8.47
CA VAL A 11 -7.20 4.23 7.44
C VAL A 11 -6.65 3.95 6.04
N SER A 12 -5.33 3.96 5.86
CA SER A 12 -4.70 3.62 4.58
C SER A 12 -5.02 2.19 4.15
N ALA A 13 -4.93 1.23 5.06
CA ALA A 13 -5.25 -0.17 4.79
C ALA A 13 -6.71 -0.33 4.35
N LEU A 14 -7.65 0.28 5.10
CA LEU A 14 -9.09 0.25 4.76
C LEU A 14 -9.38 0.92 3.42
N ALA A 15 -8.74 2.05 3.11
CA ALA A 15 -8.88 2.73 1.83
C ALA A 15 -8.31 1.91 0.66
N GLY A 16 -7.30 1.07 0.91
CA GLY A 16 -6.69 0.18 -0.08
C GLY A 16 -7.54 -1.02 -0.48
N VAL A 17 -8.39 -1.54 0.42
CA VAL A 17 -9.27 -2.70 0.17
C VAL A 17 -10.17 -2.53 -1.07
N PRO A 18 -10.99 -1.47 -1.19
CA PRO A 18 -11.86 -1.30 -2.36
C PRO A 18 -11.05 -1.07 -3.66
N LEU A 19 -9.85 -0.49 -3.58
CA LEU A 19 -8.96 -0.34 -4.73
C LEU A 19 -8.49 -1.70 -5.23
N MET A 20 -8.12 -2.60 -4.32
CA MET A 20 -7.73 -3.97 -4.66
C MET A 20 -8.90 -4.73 -5.29
N VAL A 21 -10.10 -4.67 -4.70
CA VAL A 21 -11.29 -5.36 -5.23
C VAL A 21 -11.61 -4.90 -6.65
N ARG A 22 -11.59 -3.58 -6.91
CA ARG A 22 -11.84 -3.04 -8.26
C ARG A 22 -10.75 -3.41 -9.24
N TRP A 23 -9.49 -3.34 -8.83
CA TRP A 23 -8.36 -3.72 -9.66
C TRP A 23 -8.45 -5.21 -10.07
N LEU A 24 -8.88 -6.10 -9.18
CA LEU A 24 -9.16 -7.51 -9.49
C LEU A 24 -10.35 -7.67 -10.44
N ALA A 25 -11.45 -6.94 -10.20
CA ALA A 25 -12.65 -6.97 -11.04
C ALA A 25 -12.42 -6.45 -12.47
N ASP A 26 -11.57 -5.42 -12.63
CA ASP A 26 -11.16 -4.85 -13.92
C ASP A 26 -10.19 -5.76 -14.70
N GLY A 27 -9.93 -6.97 -14.19
CA GLY A 27 -9.06 -7.95 -14.80
C GLY A 27 -7.58 -7.63 -14.58
N GLY A 28 -7.21 -7.18 -13.37
CA GLY A 28 -5.87 -6.74 -12.96
C GLY A 28 -4.68 -7.62 -13.35
N ALA A 29 -4.95 -8.89 -13.70
CA ALA A 29 -4.00 -9.79 -14.37
C ALA A 29 -4.41 -10.22 -15.79
N ARG A 30 -5.71 -10.28 -16.11
CA ARG A 30 -6.27 -10.91 -17.32
C ARG A 30 -5.97 -10.16 -18.63
N ARG A 31 -5.65 -8.85 -18.59
CA ARG A 31 -5.26 -8.07 -19.79
C ARG A 31 -3.86 -8.37 -20.35
N ARG A 32 -3.06 -9.24 -19.71
CA ARG A 32 -1.73 -9.63 -20.21
C ARG A 32 -1.32 -11.07 -19.88
N VAL A 33 -2.28 -11.99 -19.74
CA VAL A 33 -2.01 -13.43 -19.56
C VAL A 33 -1.39 -14.08 -20.81
N ALA A 34 -1.30 -13.38 -21.94
CA ALA A 34 -0.64 -13.89 -23.13
C ALA A 34 0.91 -13.98 -23.05
N LYS A 35 1.59 -13.47 -22.01
CA LYS A 35 3.05 -13.66 -21.86
C LYS A 35 3.48 -13.90 -20.40
N VAL A 36 3.65 -15.18 -20.07
CA VAL A 36 4.67 -15.77 -19.18
C VAL A 36 5.36 -14.79 -18.23
N THR A 37 4.76 -14.44 -17.10
CA THR A 37 5.52 -13.99 -15.92
C THR A 37 4.74 -14.34 -14.65
N ARG A 38 5.38 -14.97 -13.66
CA ARG A 38 4.82 -15.26 -12.31
C ARG A 38 4.55 -13.98 -11.48
N PHE A 39 4.87 -12.82 -12.02
CA PHE A 39 4.82 -11.51 -11.37
C PHE A 39 3.44 -11.01 -10.89
N PRO A 40 2.29 -11.33 -11.54
CA PRO A 40 1.00 -10.79 -11.12
C PRO A 40 0.57 -11.26 -9.73
N GLY A 41 0.84 -12.52 -9.36
CA GLY A 41 0.44 -13.08 -8.06
C GLY A 41 1.20 -12.43 -6.90
N MET A 42 2.51 -12.23 -7.07
CA MET A 42 3.38 -11.56 -6.08
C MET A 42 2.91 -10.13 -5.78
N LEU A 43 2.44 -9.41 -6.81
CA LEU A 43 1.91 -8.04 -6.66
C LEU A 43 0.59 -8.02 -5.89
N ILE A 44 -0.32 -8.95 -6.19
CA ILE A 44 -1.66 -9.01 -5.60
C ILE A 44 -1.62 -9.29 -4.10
N VAL A 45 -0.80 -10.27 -3.70
CA VAL A 45 -0.71 -10.69 -2.29
C VAL A 45 0.37 -9.90 -1.57
N GLY A 46 1.45 -9.52 -2.25
CA GLY A 46 2.62 -8.89 -1.64
C GLY A 46 2.31 -7.54 -1.00
N HIS A 47 1.53 -6.67 -1.65
CA HIS A 47 1.25 -5.35 -1.08
C HIS A 47 0.40 -5.43 0.20
N PRO A 48 -0.75 -6.14 0.22
CA PRO A 48 -1.50 -6.38 1.46
C PRO A 48 -0.67 -7.10 2.54
N ALA A 49 0.11 -8.12 2.17
CA ALA A 49 0.94 -8.86 3.11
C ALA A 49 1.99 -7.96 3.76
N LEU A 50 2.67 -7.10 2.98
CA LEU A 50 3.62 -6.12 3.50
C LEU A 50 2.92 -5.08 4.39
N ALA A 51 1.73 -4.61 4.00
CA ALA A 51 0.98 -3.67 4.83
C ALA A 51 0.63 -4.26 6.21
N VAL A 52 0.20 -5.52 6.26
CA VAL A 52 -0.08 -6.23 7.51
C VAL A 52 1.20 -6.50 8.31
N ALA A 53 2.26 -6.96 7.66
CA ALA A 53 3.54 -7.23 8.31
C ALA A 53 4.12 -5.95 8.95
N GLY A 54 4.09 -4.83 8.23
CA GLY A 54 4.56 -3.55 8.73
C GLY A 54 3.73 -3.06 9.92
N LEU A 55 2.41 -3.22 9.86
CA LEU A 55 1.53 -2.90 10.98
C LEU A 55 1.87 -3.75 12.22
N GLY A 56 2.14 -5.04 12.03
CA GLY A 56 2.60 -5.94 13.09
C GLY A 56 3.93 -5.49 13.70
N LEU A 57 4.90 -5.09 12.88
CA LEU A 57 6.17 -4.53 13.36
C LEU A 57 5.94 -3.24 14.16
N TRP A 58 5.04 -2.35 13.70
CA TRP A 58 4.72 -1.14 14.43
C TRP A 58 4.05 -1.41 15.78
N ILE A 59 3.15 -2.38 15.84
CA ILE A 59 2.55 -2.83 17.11
C ILE A 59 3.64 -3.40 18.02
N GLY A 60 4.55 -4.22 17.47
CA GLY A 60 5.72 -4.71 18.20
C GLY A 60 6.57 -3.58 18.78
N PHE A 61 6.82 -2.51 18.01
CA PHE A 61 7.50 -1.32 18.50
C PHE A 61 6.73 -0.65 19.66
N ILE A 62 5.42 -0.47 19.53
CA ILE A 62 4.60 0.12 20.62
C ILE A 62 4.69 -0.73 21.89
N LEU A 63 4.67 -2.05 21.78
CA LEU A 63 4.67 -2.95 22.93
C LEU A 63 6.05 -3.10 23.59
N THR A 64 7.11 -3.07 22.80
CA THR A 64 8.47 -3.39 23.28
C THR A 64 9.37 -2.17 23.44
N GLN A 65 9.02 -1.05 22.81
CA GLN A 65 9.84 0.16 22.68
C GLN A 65 11.22 -0.09 22.06
N GLU A 66 11.37 -1.17 21.30
CA GLU A 66 12.65 -1.56 20.71
C GLU A 66 12.81 -1.04 19.28
N ASP A 67 13.85 -0.24 19.07
CA ASP A 67 14.11 0.51 17.84
C ASP A 67 14.12 -0.36 16.58
N ARG A 68 14.60 -1.60 16.70
CA ARG A 68 14.63 -2.58 15.60
C ARG A 68 13.26 -2.75 14.92
N TYR A 69 12.18 -2.67 15.69
CA TYR A 69 10.83 -2.78 15.14
C TYR A 69 10.39 -1.52 14.39
N ALA A 70 10.80 -0.32 14.83
CA ALA A 70 10.52 0.92 14.11
C ALA A 70 11.25 0.97 12.76
N TRP A 71 12.53 0.59 12.74
CA TRP A 71 13.31 0.48 11.50
C TRP A 71 12.77 -0.60 10.56
N GLY A 72 12.37 -1.75 11.11
CA GLY A 72 11.71 -2.81 10.35
C GLY A 72 10.40 -2.33 9.72
N ALA A 73 9.54 -1.65 10.49
CA ALA A 73 8.29 -1.08 10.00
C ALA A 73 8.55 -0.06 8.87
N LEU A 74 9.59 0.77 9.00
CA LEU A 74 10.01 1.73 7.98
C LEU A 74 10.43 1.05 6.67
N ALA A 75 11.26 0.00 6.74
CA ALA A 75 11.68 -0.75 5.56
C ALA A 75 10.49 -1.42 4.86
N VAL A 76 9.56 -1.98 5.64
CA VAL A 76 8.38 -2.66 5.11
C VAL A 76 7.40 -1.68 4.46
N ILE A 77 7.09 -0.55 5.10
CA ILE A 77 6.18 0.45 4.51
C ILE A 77 6.77 1.08 3.26
N THR A 78 8.09 1.27 3.20
CA THR A 78 8.79 1.72 1.98
C THR A 78 8.56 0.74 0.83
N THR A 79 8.78 -0.56 1.09
CA THR A 79 8.57 -1.62 0.10
C THR A 79 7.11 -1.68 -0.34
N ALA A 80 6.17 -1.58 0.60
CA ALA A 80 4.74 -1.56 0.31
C ALA A 80 4.36 -0.36 -0.58
N ALA A 81 4.91 0.83 -0.31
CA ALA A 81 4.66 2.04 -1.10
C ALA A 81 5.15 1.91 -2.55
N LEU A 82 6.37 1.39 -2.74
CA LEU A 82 6.89 1.11 -4.08
C LEU A 82 6.02 0.11 -4.84
N LEU A 83 5.56 -0.94 -4.15
CA LEU A 83 4.70 -1.95 -4.75
C LEU A 83 3.32 -1.38 -5.12
N GLY A 84 2.73 -0.57 -4.25
CA GLY A 84 1.46 0.14 -4.51
C GLY A 84 1.57 1.09 -5.70
N PHE A 85 2.69 1.81 -5.82
CA PHE A 85 2.97 2.65 -6.98
C PHE A 85 3.09 1.84 -8.29
N ALA A 86 3.77 0.69 -8.25
CA ALA A 86 3.83 -0.23 -9.40
C ALA A 86 2.44 -0.77 -9.79
N MET A 87 1.56 -1.05 -8.83
CA MET A 87 0.17 -1.44 -9.11
C MET A 87 -0.63 -0.29 -9.75
N LEU A 88 -0.47 0.92 -9.23
CA LEU A 88 -1.15 2.12 -9.75
C LEU A 88 -0.74 2.42 -11.21
N THR A 89 0.55 2.41 -11.52
CA THR A 89 1.05 2.63 -12.90
C THR A 89 0.53 1.58 -13.87
N ARG A 90 0.40 0.32 -13.45
CA ARG A 90 -0.19 -0.75 -14.26
C ARG A 90 -1.69 -0.57 -14.48
N TRP A 91 -2.42 -0.11 -13.47
CA TRP A 91 -3.85 0.19 -13.59
C TRP A 91 -4.09 1.39 -14.53
N LEU A 92 -3.22 2.40 -14.50
CA LEU A 92 -3.28 3.57 -15.40
C LEU A 92 -2.81 3.28 -16.84
N GLY A 93 -1.80 2.42 -17.02
CA GLY A 93 -1.22 2.07 -18.34
C GLY A 93 -2.08 1.15 -19.22
N GLY A 94 -3.28 0.78 -18.78
CA GLY A 94 -4.20 -0.18 -19.40
C GLY A 94 -4.95 0.26 -20.67
N GLY A 95 -4.38 1.11 -21.53
CA GLY A 95 -4.75 1.26 -22.95
C GLY A 95 -6.09 1.95 -23.34
N ARG A 96 -6.05 2.59 -24.53
CA ARG A 96 -6.97 3.57 -25.15
C ARG A 96 -8.45 3.15 -25.38
N HIS A 97 -8.87 1.94 -24.97
CA HIS A 97 -10.27 1.50 -24.96
C HIS A 97 -10.96 1.65 -23.60
N ALA A 98 -10.22 2.04 -22.54
CA ALA A 98 -10.77 2.41 -21.24
C ALA A 98 -11.32 3.85 -21.20
N ARG A 99 -11.48 4.52 -22.35
CA ARG A 99 -12.03 5.88 -22.45
C ARG A 99 -13.52 5.97 -22.13
N GLY A 100 -14.23 4.84 -22.03
CA GLY A 100 -15.57 4.75 -21.45
C GLY A 100 -15.61 4.65 -19.91
N ALA A 101 -14.46 4.42 -19.25
CA ALA A 101 -14.37 4.18 -17.80
C ALA A 101 -14.10 5.45 -16.97
N SER A 102 -14.24 6.64 -17.56
CA SER A 102 -14.09 7.92 -16.88
C SER A 102 -15.16 8.20 -15.82
N ARG A 103 -16.18 7.33 -15.67
CA ARG A 103 -17.29 7.49 -14.72
C ARG A 103 -17.21 6.67 -13.42
N GLY A 104 -16.20 5.81 -13.24
CA GLY A 104 -16.17 4.85 -12.10
C GLY A 104 -14.85 4.77 -11.31
N ARG A 105 -13.84 5.58 -11.63
CA ARG A 105 -12.55 5.53 -10.91
C ARG A 105 -12.70 6.14 -9.51
N PRO A 106 -12.41 5.40 -8.42
CA PRO A 106 -12.56 5.91 -7.05
C PRO A 106 -11.39 6.84 -6.71
N LEU A 107 -11.35 8.01 -7.34
CA LEU A 107 -10.34 9.04 -7.10
C LEU A 107 -10.20 9.34 -5.60
N THR A 108 -11.31 9.44 -4.88
CA THR A 108 -11.32 9.64 -3.43
C THR A 108 -10.58 8.54 -2.68
N ALA A 109 -10.81 7.26 -3.00
CA ALA A 109 -10.13 6.16 -2.31
C ALA A 109 -8.64 6.10 -2.66
N ILE A 110 -8.26 6.42 -3.90
CA ILE A 110 -6.86 6.51 -4.32
C ILE A 110 -6.14 7.62 -3.55
N LEU A 111 -6.73 8.82 -3.54
CA LEU A 111 -6.17 9.96 -2.83
C LEU A 111 -6.09 9.65 -1.34
N LEU A 112 -7.16 9.12 -0.73
CA LEU A 112 -7.18 8.74 0.67
C LEU A 112 -6.09 7.72 0.99
N HIS A 113 -5.98 6.64 0.22
CA HIS A 113 -4.97 5.61 0.43
C HIS A 113 -3.54 6.16 0.28
N ALA A 114 -3.30 6.96 -0.77
CA ALA A 114 -1.99 7.53 -1.05
C ALA A 114 -1.56 8.58 0.00
N THR A 115 -2.46 9.48 0.39
CA THR A 115 -2.15 10.51 1.39
C THR A 115 -1.94 9.88 2.76
N THR A 116 -2.83 8.99 3.20
CA THR A 116 -2.68 8.32 4.50
C THR A 116 -1.47 7.40 4.54
N GLY A 117 -1.14 6.72 3.43
CA GLY A 117 0.08 5.94 3.29
C GLY A 117 1.34 6.80 3.40
N LEU A 118 1.36 7.95 2.71
CA LEU A 118 2.46 8.91 2.79
C LEU A 118 2.60 9.51 4.19
N SER A 119 1.49 9.90 4.83
CA SER A 119 1.51 10.37 6.21
C SER A 119 2.07 9.31 7.16
N THR A 120 1.68 8.04 6.99
CA THR A 120 2.20 6.93 7.79
C THR A 120 3.71 6.77 7.60
N PHE A 121 4.19 6.82 6.36
CA PHE A 121 5.61 6.78 6.04
C PHE A 121 6.38 7.90 6.74
N VAL A 122 5.91 9.15 6.61
CA VAL A 122 6.56 10.32 7.21
C VAL A 122 6.58 10.21 8.73
N LEU A 123 5.47 9.81 9.35
CA LEU A 123 5.41 9.66 10.80
C LEU A 123 6.34 8.55 11.31
N ILE A 124 6.41 7.40 10.63
CA ILE A 124 7.34 6.31 10.99
C ILE A 124 8.79 6.78 10.83
N MET A 125 9.12 7.47 9.74
CA MET A 125 10.46 8.01 9.49
C MET A 125 10.87 8.99 10.59
N LEU A 126 9.99 9.94 10.95
CA LEU A 126 10.25 10.89 12.02
C LEU A 126 10.45 10.18 13.36
N ILE A 127 9.62 9.20 13.69
CA ILE A 127 9.78 8.45 14.94
C ILE A 127 11.10 7.66 14.90
N ALA A 128 11.34 6.84 13.88
CA ALA A 128 12.55 6.03 13.78
C ALA A 128 13.86 6.84 13.87
N THR A 129 13.86 8.08 13.39
CA THR A 129 15.03 8.98 13.41
C THR A 129 15.15 9.83 14.69
N THR A 130 14.14 9.83 15.55
CA THR A 130 14.11 10.62 16.81
C THR A 130 14.20 9.77 18.06
N ILE A 131 14.12 8.44 17.95
CA ILE A 131 14.36 7.54 19.08
C ILE A 131 15.84 7.69 19.51
N ARG A 132 16.07 7.82 20.81
CA ARG A 132 17.40 7.95 21.43
C ARG A 132 17.56 6.91 22.53
#